data_AF-A0A3B8REK4-F1
#
_entry.id   AF-A0A3B8REK4-F1
#
_cell.length_a   1.000
_cell.length_b   1.000
_cell.length_c   1.000
_cell.angle_alpha   90.00
_cell.angle_beta   90.00
_cell.angle_gamma   90.00
#
_symmetry.space_group_name_H-M   'P 1'
#
loop_
_entity.id
_entity.type
_entity.pdbx_description
1 polymer ?
#
loop_
_entity_poly.entity_id
_entity_poly.type
_entity_poly.pdbx_seq_one_letter_code
_entity_poly.pdbx_strand_id
1 'polypeptide(L)'
;MADEINRAPAKVQSALLEAMQERQITIGDTTFKLEEPFLVMATQNPVEQEGTYPLPEAQLDRFLMHVLVDYPDADAEHSILRIVRHEQRAKQQSAPVAQSLVTQAQIFAARQEVLDLHMETVVENYIVELVMATRNPKAVDPELADWLEYGASPRGTIALDICARSHAYLQGKAFVTPDDVQAVAFDALRHRLVLSFEAEAAGVTTDDVIERLLSRVATV
;
A
#
# COMPACT_ATOMS: atom_id res chain seq x y z
N MET A 1 4.99 -8.65 11.66
CA MET A 1 5.93 -7.86 10.85
C MET A 1 6.94 -8.82 10.25
N ALA A 2 7.13 -8.79 8.93
CA ALA A 2 8.08 -9.63 8.20
C ALA A 2 9.21 -8.73 7.72
N ASP A 3 10.32 -8.71 8.47
CA ASP A 3 11.45 -7.84 8.15
C ASP A 3 12.30 -8.46 7.03
N GLU A 4 12.73 -7.64 6.07
CA GLU A 4 13.61 -8.01 4.96
C GLU A 4 13.13 -9.27 4.22
N ILE A 5 11.86 -9.26 3.78
CA ILE A 5 11.22 -10.42 3.14
C ILE A 5 11.99 -10.91 1.91
N ASN A 6 12.74 -10.02 1.25
CA ASN A 6 13.60 -10.33 0.11
C ASN A 6 14.83 -11.17 0.50
N ARG A 7 15.19 -11.35 1.78
CA ARG A 7 16.29 -12.25 2.19
C ARG A 7 15.82 -13.68 2.45
N ALA A 8 14.52 -13.88 2.59
CA ALA A 8 13.96 -15.20 2.82
C ALA A 8 13.94 -16.00 1.50
N PRO A 9 14.23 -17.32 1.53
CA PRO A 9 14.09 -18.16 0.35
C PRO A 9 12.65 -18.14 -0.19
N ALA A 10 12.48 -18.35 -1.51
CA ALA A 10 11.16 -18.32 -2.16
C ALA A 10 10.10 -19.21 -1.49
N LYS A 11 10.48 -20.35 -0.90
CA LYS A 11 9.55 -21.21 -0.15
C LYS A 11 8.96 -20.53 1.10
N VAL A 12 9.76 -19.74 1.80
CA VAL A 12 9.34 -18.99 3.00
C VAL A 12 8.45 -17.81 2.59
N GLN A 13 8.81 -17.11 1.51
CA GLN A 13 7.98 -16.05 0.93
C GLN A 13 6.60 -16.59 0.55
N SER A 14 6.55 -17.72 -0.18
CA SER A 14 5.28 -18.37 -0.56
C SER A 14 4.42 -18.74 0.63
N ALA A 15 5.00 -19.28 1.71
CA ALA A 15 4.25 -19.64 2.92
C ALA A 15 3.61 -18.42 3.61
N LEU A 16 4.32 -17.28 3.64
CA LEU A 16 3.75 -16.03 4.16
C LEU A 16 2.58 -15.53 3.29
N LEU A 17 2.73 -15.60 1.97
CA LEU A 17 1.70 -15.15 1.03
C LEU A 17 0.46 -16.05 1.04
N GLU A 18 0.65 -17.35 1.27
CA GLU A 18 -0.44 -18.30 1.50
C GLU A 18 -1.23 -17.92 2.76
N ALA A 19 -0.53 -17.64 3.87
CA ALA A 19 -1.17 -17.17 5.11
C ALA A 19 -1.93 -15.84 4.92
N MET A 20 -1.41 -14.94 4.09
CA MET A 20 -2.08 -13.68 3.74
C MET A 20 -3.37 -13.90 2.93
N GLN A 21 -3.36 -14.85 2.00
CA GLN A 21 -4.47 -15.08 1.09
C GLN A 21 -5.56 -15.97 1.71
N GLU A 22 -5.16 -17.05 2.38
CA GLU A 22 -6.08 -18.08 2.90
C GLU A 22 -6.50 -17.81 4.35
N ARG A 23 -5.84 -16.87 5.05
CA ARG A 23 -6.08 -16.54 6.46
C ARG A 23 -6.00 -17.77 7.38
N GLN A 24 -5.20 -18.76 6.98
CA GLN A 24 -4.96 -19.99 7.72
C GLN A 24 -3.56 -20.51 7.42
N ILE A 25 -3.07 -21.38 8.30
CA ILE A 25 -1.79 -22.10 8.16
C ILE A 25 -2.00 -23.58 8.42
N THR A 26 -1.36 -24.44 7.63
CA THR A 26 -1.42 -25.90 7.82
C THR A 26 -0.08 -26.42 8.32
N ILE A 27 -0.09 -27.12 9.46
CA ILE A 27 1.09 -27.75 10.06
C ILE A 27 0.83 -29.26 10.13
N GLY A 28 1.53 -30.03 9.29
CA GLY A 28 1.23 -31.45 9.10
C GLY A 28 -0.18 -31.63 8.53
N ASP A 29 -1.04 -32.34 9.27
CA ASP A 29 -2.43 -32.59 8.88
C ASP A 29 -3.45 -31.64 9.55
N THR A 30 -2.97 -30.63 10.31
CA THR A 30 -3.84 -29.72 11.06
C THR A 30 -3.79 -28.30 10.50
N THR A 31 -4.97 -27.74 10.19
CA THR A 31 -5.13 -26.36 9.72
C THR A 31 -5.60 -25.46 10.86
N PHE A 32 -4.89 -24.35 11.06
CA PHE A 32 -5.17 -23.32 12.07
C PHE A 32 -5.59 -22.02 11.39
N LYS A 33 -6.73 -21.45 11.81
CA LYS A 33 -7.15 -20.11 11.35
C LYS A 33 -6.35 -19.03 12.05
N LEU A 34 -6.01 -17.97 11.33
CA LEU A 34 -5.35 -16.80 11.90
C LEU A 34 -6.37 -15.93 12.64
N GLU A 35 -5.95 -15.34 13.75
CA GLU A 35 -6.77 -14.43 14.54
C GLU A 35 -6.99 -13.09 13.81
N GLU A 36 -8.17 -12.51 13.96
CA GLU A 36 -8.49 -11.20 13.40
C GLU A 36 -8.30 -10.08 14.44
N PRO A 37 -7.84 -8.88 14.08
CA PRO A 37 -7.38 -8.49 12.74
C PRO A 37 -6.00 -9.06 12.42
N PHE A 38 -5.85 -9.63 11.22
CA PHE A 38 -4.56 -10.07 10.70
C PHE A 38 -4.01 -9.05 9.69
N LEU A 39 -2.83 -8.50 9.98
CA LEU A 39 -2.10 -7.56 9.13
C LEU A 39 -0.67 -8.04 8.94
N VAL A 40 -0.20 -8.04 7.69
CA VAL A 40 1.21 -8.24 7.36
C VAL A 40 1.80 -6.92 6.90
N MET A 41 2.82 -6.46 7.62
CA MET A 41 3.75 -5.43 7.17
C MET A 41 5.05 -6.13 6.81
N ALA A 42 5.48 -5.99 5.56
CA ALA A 42 6.73 -6.51 5.07
C ALA A 42 7.64 -5.37 4.62
N THR A 43 8.94 -5.48 4.91
CA THR A 43 9.95 -4.50 4.51
C THR A 43 10.90 -5.12 3.50
N GLN A 44 11.48 -4.29 2.64
CA GLN A 44 12.55 -4.66 1.73
C GLN A 44 13.63 -3.60 1.83
N ASN A 45 14.88 -4.01 2.03
CA ASN A 45 16.02 -3.09 1.97
C ASN A 45 16.52 -3.04 0.51
N PRO A 46 16.50 -1.87 -0.16
CA PRO A 46 16.90 -1.76 -1.56
C PRO A 46 18.42 -1.77 -1.77
N VAL A 47 19.22 -1.55 -0.72
CA VAL A 47 20.67 -1.31 -0.85
C VAL A 47 21.49 -2.60 -0.86
N GLU A 48 21.04 -3.65 -0.20
CA GLU A 48 21.78 -4.93 -0.10
C GLU A 48 21.32 -5.91 -1.18
N GLN A 49 22.20 -6.26 -2.12
CA GLN A 49 21.90 -7.19 -3.23
C GLN A 49 22.46 -8.61 -3.02
N GLU A 50 23.37 -8.81 -2.07
CA GLU A 50 23.94 -10.14 -1.80
C GLU A 50 22.94 -11.00 -1.03
N GLY A 51 22.55 -12.13 -1.64
CA GLY A 51 21.66 -13.11 -1.00
C GLY A 51 20.19 -12.69 -0.98
N THR A 52 19.77 -11.76 -1.85
CA THR A 52 18.36 -11.38 -1.98
C THR A 52 17.64 -12.13 -3.09
N TYR A 53 16.41 -12.54 -2.79
CA TYR A 53 15.41 -13.11 -3.70
C TYR A 53 14.27 -12.09 -3.86
N PRO A 54 14.26 -11.29 -4.93
CA PRO A 54 13.20 -10.32 -5.15
C PRO A 54 11.85 -11.04 -5.26
N LEU A 55 10.79 -10.41 -4.77
CA LEU A 55 9.45 -10.96 -4.92
C LEU A 55 8.99 -10.74 -6.36
N PRO A 56 8.51 -11.79 -7.06
CA PRO A 56 7.83 -11.63 -8.33
C PRO A 56 6.65 -10.66 -8.22
N GLU A 57 6.31 -9.98 -9.31
CA GLU A 57 5.24 -8.99 -9.41
C GLU A 57 3.89 -9.58 -9.00
N ALA A 58 3.64 -10.84 -9.39
CA ALA A 58 2.45 -11.58 -9.00
C ALA A 58 2.33 -11.77 -7.47
N GLN A 59 3.46 -11.79 -6.75
CA GLN A 59 3.49 -11.85 -5.29
C GLN A 59 3.29 -10.46 -4.68
N LEU A 60 3.96 -9.45 -5.22
CA LEU A 60 3.81 -8.06 -4.79
C LEU A 60 2.35 -7.58 -4.92
N ASP A 61 1.64 -7.96 -5.98
CA ASP A 61 0.25 -7.57 -6.21
C ASP A 61 -0.73 -8.01 -5.07
N ARG A 62 -0.31 -8.96 -4.21
CA ARG A 62 -1.06 -9.37 -3.03
C ARG A 62 -1.01 -8.35 -1.88
N PHE A 63 -0.03 -7.45 -1.87
CA PHE A 63 0.06 -6.37 -0.89
C PHE A 63 -0.89 -5.24 -1.26
N LEU A 64 -1.62 -4.71 -0.29
CA LEU A 64 -2.56 -3.61 -0.51
C LEU A 64 -1.82 -2.36 -1.02
N MET A 65 -0.73 -2.00 -0.34
CA MET A 65 0.08 -0.81 -0.59
C MET A 65 1.57 -1.15 -0.62
N HIS A 66 2.32 -0.42 -1.45
CA HIS A 66 3.77 -0.36 -1.44
C HIS A 66 4.22 1.06 -1.07
N VAL A 67 4.61 1.25 0.19
CA VAL A 67 4.96 2.55 0.76
C VAL A 67 6.48 2.72 0.69
N LEU A 68 6.92 3.80 0.07
CA LEU A 68 8.33 4.22 0.09
C LEU A 68 8.60 5.02 1.37
N VAL A 69 9.59 4.58 2.14
CA VAL A 69 10.01 5.26 3.37
C VAL A 69 11.40 5.85 3.12
N ASP A 70 11.48 7.16 3.01
CA ASP A 70 12.74 7.89 2.89
C ASP A 70 13.21 8.40 4.27
N TYR A 71 14.43 8.93 4.31
CA TYR A 71 14.97 9.54 5.50
C TYR A 71 14.14 10.78 5.91
N PRO A 72 13.87 10.96 7.22
CA PRO A 72 13.19 12.14 7.72
C PRO A 72 14.00 13.41 7.44
N ASP A 73 13.29 14.52 7.23
CA ASP A 73 13.92 15.84 7.18
C ASP A 73 14.47 16.27 8.56
N ALA A 74 15.18 17.40 8.59
CA ALA A 74 15.81 17.89 9.81
C ALA A 74 14.81 18.20 10.95
N ASP A 75 13.60 18.66 10.62
CA ASP A 75 12.57 18.99 11.61
C ASP A 75 11.92 17.73 12.20
N ALA A 76 11.68 16.73 11.36
CA ALA A 76 11.27 15.40 11.77
C ALA A 76 12.34 14.72 12.63
N GLU A 77 13.62 14.79 12.26
CA GLU A 77 14.75 14.30 13.06
C GLU A 77 14.82 14.97 14.43
N HIS A 78 14.68 16.30 14.48
CA HIS A 78 14.62 17.03 15.74
C HIS A 78 13.43 16.59 16.61
N SER A 79 12.29 16.30 16.00
CA SER A 79 11.09 15.81 16.68
C SER A 79 11.30 14.40 17.24
N ILE A 80 11.89 13.49 16.45
CA ILE A 80 12.26 12.13 16.88
C ILE A 80 13.19 12.19 18.09
N LEU A 81 14.24 13.01 18.04
CA LEU A 81 15.17 13.20 19.17
C LEU A 81 14.47 13.67 20.44
N ARG A 82 13.48 14.57 20.31
CA ARG A 82 12.70 15.07 21.46
C ARG A 82 11.77 14.00 22.02
N ILE A 83 11.08 13.24 21.16
CA ILE A 83 10.16 12.15 21.54
C ILE A 83 10.94 11.07 22.29
N VAL A 84 12.03 10.55 21.71
CA VAL A 84 12.85 9.50 22.33
C VAL A 84 13.40 9.94 23.69
N ARG A 85 13.86 11.20 23.81
CA ARG A 85 14.34 11.76 25.08
C ARG A 85 13.22 11.86 26.12
N HIS A 86 12.02 12.25 25.71
CA HIS A 86 10.87 12.34 26.60
C HIS A 86 10.44 10.95 27.10
N GLU A 87 10.37 9.96 26.22
CA GLU A 87 10.03 8.57 26.57
C GLU A 87 11.02 7.96 27.56
N GLN A 88 12.33 8.18 27.34
CA GLN A 88 13.36 7.71 28.27
C GLN A 88 13.21 8.31 29.67
N ARG A 89 12.86 9.61 29.76
CA ARG A 89 12.59 10.27 31.05
C ARG A 89 11.30 9.75 31.70
N ALA A 90 10.24 9.56 30.93
CA ALA A 90 8.96 9.03 31.43
C ALA A 90 9.12 7.61 32.01
N LYS A 91 9.90 6.75 31.33
CA LYS A 91 10.26 5.40 31.82
C LYS A 91 11.03 5.44 33.15
N GLN A 92 11.88 6.44 33.37
CA GLN A 92 12.59 6.62 34.63
C GLN A 92 11.70 7.12 35.78
N GLN A 93 10.57 7.77 35.47
CA GLN A 93 9.68 8.39 36.45
C GLN A 93 8.46 7.54 36.81
N SER A 94 8.32 6.32 36.25
CA SER A 94 7.17 5.40 36.47
C SER A 94 5.81 6.08 36.30
N ALA A 95 5.73 7.13 35.47
CA ALA A 95 4.49 7.86 35.24
C ALA A 95 3.59 7.02 34.31
N PRO A 96 2.35 6.69 34.70
CA PRO A 96 1.44 5.99 33.81
C PRO A 96 1.09 6.93 32.65
N VAL A 97 1.60 6.60 31.45
CA VAL A 97 1.16 7.26 30.22
C VAL A 97 -0.26 6.77 29.98
N ALA A 98 -1.25 7.66 30.11
CA ALA A 98 -2.63 7.38 29.75
C ALA A 98 -2.70 7.15 28.24
N GLN A 99 -2.61 5.89 27.81
CA GLN A 99 -2.83 5.51 26.43
C GLN A 99 -4.34 5.42 26.21
N SER A 100 -4.88 6.25 25.31
CA SER A 100 -6.21 6.01 24.75
C SER A 100 -6.13 4.74 23.92
N LEU A 101 -6.50 3.62 24.51
CA LEU A 101 -6.45 2.33 23.85
C LEU A 101 -7.67 2.18 22.94
N VAL A 102 -7.43 2.08 21.63
CA VAL A 102 -8.45 1.65 20.67
C VAL A 102 -8.66 0.15 20.87
N THR A 103 -9.89 -0.25 21.13
CA THR A 103 -10.26 -1.66 21.32
C THR A 103 -10.43 -2.36 19.98
N GLN A 104 -10.27 -3.69 19.98
CA GLN A 104 -10.51 -4.53 18.80
C GLN A 104 -11.94 -4.36 18.25
N ALA A 105 -12.94 -4.24 19.14
CA ALA A 105 -14.32 -3.99 18.76
C ALA A 105 -14.49 -2.66 17.99
N GLN A 106 -13.78 -1.60 18.42
CA GLN A 106 -13.77 -0.32 17.72
C GLN A 106 -13.11 -0.42 16.34
N ILE A 107 -12.05 -1.22 16.19
CA ILE A 107 -11.41 -1.46 14.88
C ILE A 107 -12.40 -2.16 13.93
N PHE A 108 -13.13 -3.17 14.40
CA PHE A 108 -14.12 -3.86 13.58
C PHE A 108 -15.31 -2.98 13.22
N ALA A 109 -15.78 -2.12 14.14
CA ALA A 109 -16.81 -1.13 13.86
C ALA A 109 -16.34 -0.14 12.79
N ALA A 110 -15.15 0.45 12.96
CA ALA A 110 -14.57 1.38 11.98
C ALA A 110 -14.41 0.75 10.59
N ARG A 111 -14.09 -0.55 10.50
CA ARG A 111 -14.03 -1.26 9.21
C ARG A 111 -15.38 -1.31 8.50
N GLN A 112 -16.48 -1.47 9.23
CA GLN A 112 -17.81 -1.41 8.62
C GLN A 112 -18.14 0.02 8.20
N GLU A 113 -17.85 1.01 9.04
CA GLU A 113 -18.07 2.42 8.73
C GLU A 113 -17.30 2.89 7.48
N VAL A 114 -16.08 2.41 7.27
CA VAL A 114 -15.29 2.67 6.05
C VAL A 114 -15.94 2.04 4.82
N LEU A 115 -16.52 0.84 4.92
CA LEU A 115 -17.22 0.18 3.81
C LEU A 115 -18.53 0.90 3.45
N ASP A 116 -19.22 1.43 4.46
CA ASP A 116 -20.48 2.15 4.30
C ASP A 116 -20.29 3.63 3.89
N LEU A 117 -19.05 4.14 3.89
CA LEU A 117 -18.75 5.51 3.51
C LEU A 117 -19.16 5.75 2.05
N HIS A 118 -20.00 6.76 1.82
CA HIS A 118 -20.55 7.03 0.49
C HIS A 118 -19.48 7.37 -0.55
N MET A 119 -19.61 6.80 -1.74
CA MET A 119 -18.81 7.13 -2.92
C MET A 119 -19.77 7.29 -4.10
N GLU A 120 -19.73 8.45 -4.74
CA GLU A 120 -20.53 8.69 -5.94
C GLU A 120 -20.02 7.83 -7.10
N THR A 121 -20.94 7.38 -7.97
CA THR A 121 -20.60 6.56 -9.15
C THR A 121 -19.56 7.23 -10.06
N VAL A 122 -19.50 8.55 -10.05
CA VAL A 122 -18.49 9.31 -10.78
C VAL A 122 -17.05 9.05 -10.28
N VAL A 123 -16.88 8.88 -8.97
CA VAL A 123 -15.59 8.56 -8.34
C VAL A 123 -15.25 7.09 -8.54
N GLU A 124 -16.26 6.20 -8.47
CA GLU A 124 -16.08 4.78 -8.82
C GLU A 124 -15.60 4.62 -10.26
N ASN A 125 -16.22 5.34 -11.20
CA ASN A 125 -15.81 5.36 -12.60
C ASN A 125 -14.38 5.90 -12.76
N TYR A 126 -14.01 6.95 -12.03
CA TYR A 126 -12.64 7.48 -12.03
C TYR A 126 -11.60 6.44 -11.60
N ILE A 127 -11.87 5.67 -10.53
CA ILE A 127 -11.00 4.56 -10.08
C ILE A 127 -10.87 3.51 -11.20
N VAL A 128 -11.97 3.13 -11.83
CA VAL A 128 -11.97 2.15 -12.93
C VAL A 128 -11.20 2.68 -14.13
N GLU A 129 -11.41 3.94 -14.52
CA GLU A 129 -10.72 4.59 -15.63
C GLU A 129 -9.22 4.66 -15.41
N LEU A 130 -8.76 5.00 -14.20
CA LEU A 130 -7.34 4.97 -13.83
C LEU A 130 -6.74 3.59 -14.06
N VAL A 131 -7.37 2.53 -13.54
CA VAL A 131 -6.86 1.17 -13.69
C VAL A 131 -6.93 0.70 -15.15
N MET A 132 -7.99 1.05 -15.88
CA MET A 132 -8.11 0.71 -17.30
C MET A 132 -7.08 1.45 -18.17
N ALA A 133 -6.74 2.69 -17.81
CA ALA A 133 -5.69 3.46 -18.47
C ALA A 133 -4.32 2.80 -18.32
N THR A 134 -4.04 2.11 -17.21
CA THR A 134 -2.79 1.33 -17.07
C THR A 134 -2.72 0.13 -18.03
N ARG A 135 -3.87 -0.43 -18.42
CA ARG A 135 -3.96 -1.62 -19.30
C ARG A 135 -4.10 -1.27 -20.77
N ASN A 136 -4.74 -0.15 -21.06
CA ASN A 136 -4.95 0.39 -22.41
C ASN A 136 -4.41 1.82 -22.52
N PRO A 137 -3.11 2.06 -22.21
CA PRO A 137 -2.55 3.41 -22.09
C PRO A 137 -2.65 4.21 -23.39
N LYS A 138 -2.59 3.53 -24.55
CA LYS A 138 -2.70 4.17 -25.88
C LYS A 138 -3.99 4.96 -26.10
N ALA A 139 -5.08 4.61 -25.39
CA ALA A 139 -6.35 5.34 -25.47
C ALA A 139 -6.29 6.70 -24.74
N VAL A 140 -5.32 6.87 -23.84
CA VAL A 140 -5.21 8.02 -22.92
C VAL A 140 -3.99 8.87 -23.29
N ASP A 141 -2.83 8.24 -23.47
CA ASP A 141 -1.57 8.90 -23.77
C ASP A 141 -0.62 7.95 -24.53
N PRO A 142 -0.18 8.30 -25.76
CA PRO A 142 0.79 7.49 -26.50
C PRO A 142 2.10 7.27 -25.74
N GLU A 143 2.56 8.24 -24.95
CA GLU A 143 3.82 8.12 -24.20
C GLU A 143 3.70 7.12 -23.05
N LEU A 144 2.54 7.08 -22.37
CA LEU A 144 2.26 6.03 -21.38
C LEU A 144 2.25 4.63 -22.01
N ALA A 145 1.88 4.52 -23.28
CA ALA A 145 1.87 3.25 -24.00
C ALA A 145 3.27 2.73 -24.31
N ASP A 146 4.23 3.65 -24.49
CA ASP A 146 5.64 3.29 -24.64
C ASP A 146 6.28 2.96 -23.28
N TRP A 147 5.75 3.50 -22.18
CA TRP A 147 6.29 3.28 -20.83
C TRP A 147 5.84 2.00 -20.15
N LEU A 148 4.63 1.50 -20.44
CA LEU A 148 4.03 0.36 -19.74
C LEU A 148 4.10 -0.92 -20.56
N GLU A 149 4.71 -1.96 -19.99
CA GLU A 149 4.64 -3.32 -20.51
C GLU A 149 3.39 -4.05 -20.01
N TYR A 150 3.08 -3.91 -18.70
CA TYR A 150 1.88 -4.47 -18.08
C TYR A 150 1.24 -3.51 -17.07
N GLY A 151 -0.09 -3.40 -17.13
CA GLY A 151 -0.89 -2.57 -16.24
C GLY A 151 -1.37 -3.29 -14.96
N ALA A 152 -1.99 -2.53 -14.08
CA ALA A 152 -2.44 -3.00 -12.77
C ALA A 152 -3.52 -4.07 -12.86
N SER A 153 -3.49 -5.06 -11.96
CA SER A 153 -4.52 -6.11 -11.87
C SER A 153 -5.85 -5.58 -11.28
N PRO A 154 -6.94 -6.37 -11.26
CA PRO A 154 -8.18 -5.98 -10.58
C PRO A 154 -7.99 -5.67 -9.08
N ARG A 155 -6.90 -6.16 -8.47
CA ARG A 155 -6.54 -5.79 -7.09
C ARG A 155 -6.18 -4.31 -6.97
N GLY A 156 -5.68 -3.68 -8.03
CA GLY A 156 -5.45 -2.23 -8.07
C GLY A 156 -6.75 -1.44 -7.88
N THR A 157 -7.84 -1.84 -8.55
CA THR A 157 -9.16 -1.21 -8.39
C THR A 157 -9.65 -1.33 -6.95
N ILE A 158 -9.58 -2.53 -6.37
CA ILE A 158 -10.00 -2.79 -4.99
C ILE A 158 -9.12 -2.03 -3.99
N ALA A 159 -7.81 -1.94 -4.25
CA ALA A 159 -6.88 -1.21 -3.41
C ALA A 159 -7.20 0.28 -3.39
N LEU A 160 -7.41 0.90 -4.56
CA LEU A 160 -7.81 2.31 -4.66
C LEU A 160 -9.12 2.59 -3.92
N ASP A 161 -10.15 1.75 -4.08
CA ASP A 161 -11.43 1.91 -3.41
C ASP A 161 -11.31 1.87 -1.87
N ILE A 162 -10.71 0.81 -1.33
CA ILE A 162 -10.56 0.63 0.12
C ILE A 162 -9.67 1.72 0.71
N CYS A 163 -8.55 2.06 0.05
CA CYS A 163 -7.62 3.06 0.53
C CYS A 163 -8.22 4.47 0.45
N ALA A 164 -8.96 4.82 -0.60
CA ALA A 164 -9.61 6.12 -0.73
C ALA A 164 -10.72 6.30 0.31
N ARG A 165 -11.56 5.28 0.55
CA ARG A 165 -12.55 5.28 1.65
C ARG A 165 -11.89 5.44 2.99
N SER A 166 -10.82 4.68 3.25
CA SER A 166 -10.06 4.75 4.50
C SER A 166 -9.44 6.14 4.70
N HIS A 167 -8.87 6.72 3.64
CA HIS A 167 -8.31 8.06 3.66
C HIS A 167 -9.37 9.11 4.01
N ALA A 168 -10.50 9.11 3.30
CA ALA A 168 -11.62 10.02 3.54
C ALA A 168 -12.18 9.87 4.98
N TYR A 169 -12.37 8.64 5.44
CA TYR A 169 -12.84 8.33 6.78
C TYR A 169 -11.90 8.85 7.87
N LEU A 170 -10.59 8.65 7.74
CA LEU A 170 -9.58 9.13 8.70
C LEU A 170 -9.48 10.66 8.73
N GLN A 171 -9.84 11.33 7.63
CA GLN A 171 -9.97 12.79 7.57
C GLN A 171 -11.33 13.31 8.09
N GLY A 172 -12.23 12.41 8.54
CA GLY A 172 -13.55 12.76 9.04
C GLY A 172 -14.52 13.24 7.95
N LYS A 173 -14.27 12.90 6.68
CA LYS A 173 -15.17 13.24 5.57
C LYS A 173 -16.40 12.33 5.59
N ALA A 174 -17.52 12.84 5.07
CA ALA A 174 -18.77 12.09 4.95
C ALA A 174 -18.90 11.29 3.64
N PHE A 175 -18.03 11.55 2.66
CA PHE A 175 -18.02 10.88 1.37
C PHE A 175 -16.60 10.92 0.76
N VAL A 176 -16.33 10.01 -0.18
CA VAL A 176 -15.06 9.95 -0.89
C VAL A 176 -15.04 10.91 -2.08
N THR A 177 -13.92 11.60 -2.25
CA THR A 177 -13.66 12.53 -3.36
C THR A 177 -12.57 12.00 -4.29
N PRO A 178 -12.45 12.51 -5.54
CA PRO A 178 -11.32 12.18 -6.41
C PRO A 178 -9.95 12.44 -5.75
N ASP A 179 -9.84 13.50 -4.95
CA ASP A 179 -8.60 13.83 -4.22
C ASP A 179 -8.18 12.70 -3.26
N ASP A 180 -9.13 11.99 -2.65
CA ASP A 180 -8.82 10.84 -1.77
C ASP A 180 -8.28 9.65 -2.56
N VAL A 181 -8.74 9.47 -3.81
CA VAL A 181 -8.21 8.45 -4.74
C VAL A 181 -6.78 8.81 -5.15
N GLN A 182 -6.54 10.08 -5.50
CA GLN A 182 -5.22 10.56 -5.90
C GLN A 182 -4.20 10.47 -4.75
N ALA A 183 -4.62 10.80 -3.53
CA ALA A 183 -3.77 10.77 -2.34
C ALA A 183 -3.19 9.37 -2.06
N VAL A 184 -3.89 8.31 -2.45
CA VAL A 184 -3.47 6.91 -2.24
C VAL A 184 -2.98 6.22 -3.51
N ALA A 185 -3.05 6.89 -4.66
CA ALA A 185 -2.80 6.27 -5.97
C ALA A 185 -1.39 5.72 -6.09
N PHE A 186 -0.39 6.46 -5.61
CA PHE A 186 1.01 6.05 -5.61
C PHE A 186 1.21 4.74 -4.86
N ASP A 187 0.83 4.69 -3.59
CA ASP A 187 1.01 3.49 -2.76
C ASP A 187 0.18 2.31 -3.25
N ALA A 188 -1.00 2.57 -3.82
CA ALA A 188 -1.88 1.53 -4.34
C ALA A 188 -1.48 1.02 -5.74
N LEU A 189 -0.70 1.74 -6.55
CA LEU A 189 -0.41 1.33 -7.93
C LEU A 189 1.07 1.02 -8.19
N ARG A 190 2.00 1.58 -7.40
CA ARG A 190 3.45 1.51 -7.65
C ARG A 190 3.99 0.12 -7.95
N HIS A 191 3.58 -0.89 -7.20
CA HIS A 191 4.03 -2.28 -7.35
C HIS A 191 3.17 -3.13 -8.31
N ARG A 192 2.22 -2.49 -8.99
CA ARG A 192 1.28 -3.13 -9.93
C ARG A 192 1.53 -2.73 -11.37
N LEU A 193 2.50 -1.87 -11.62
CA LEU A 193 2.88 -1.39 -12.94
C LEU A 193 4.22 -1.99 -13.32
N VAL A 194 4.31 -2.57 -14.52
CA VAL A 194 5.55 -3.08 -15.09
C VAL A 194 5.94 -2.17 -16.23
N LEU A 195 7.13 -1.56 -16.12
CA LEU A 195 7.68 -0.66 -17.12
C LEU A 195 8.27 -1.46 -18.29
N SER A 196 8.27 -0.85 -19.47
CA SER A 196 9.04 -1.37 -20.60
C SER A 196 10.53 -1.21 -20.37
N PHE A 197 11.32 -2.10 -20.97
CA PHE A 197 12.79 -2.03 -20.91
C PHE A 197 13.33 -0.67 -21.38
N GLU A 198 12.72 -0.10 -22.43
CA GLU A 198 13.09 1.21 -22.97
C GLU A 198 12.83 2.34 -21.96
N ALA A 199 11.73 2.27 -21.21
CA ALA A 199 11.39 3.26 -20.19
C ALA A 199 12.32 3.18 -18.98
N GLU A 200 12.62 1.97 -18.50
CA GLU A 200 13.61 1.76 -17.45
C GLU A 200 14.99 2.29 -17.87
N ALA A 201 15.42 2.01 -19.10
CA ALA A 201 16.68 2.51 -19.64
C ALA A 201 16.72 4.03 -19.78
N ALA A 202 15.56 4.68 -19.97
CA ALA A 202 15.41 6.13 -19.99
C ALA A 202 15.30 6.77 -18.59
N GLY A 203 15.29 5.95 -17.52
CA GLY A 203 15.17 6.41 -16.14
C GLY A 203 13.75 6.78 -15.71
N VAL A 204 12.73 6.34 -16.45
CA VAL A 204 11.33 6.49 -16.06
C VAL A 204 11.04 5.59 -14.86
N THR A 205 10.33 6.14 -13.88
CA THR A 205 9.88 5.41 -12.69
C THR A 205 8.39 5.12 -12.73
N THR A 206 7.93 4.18 -11.91
CA THR A 206 6.49 3.93 -11.75
C THR A 206 5.76 5.14 -11.15
N ASP A 207 6.45 5.98 -10.36
CA ASP A 207 5.89 7.23 -9.84
C ASP A 207 5.65 8.25 -10.96
N ASP A 208 6.56 8.35 -11.94
CA ASP A 208 6.36 9.19 -13.14
C ASP A 208 5.13 8.73 -13.95
N VAL A 209 4.95 7.41 -14.08
CA VAL A 209 3.78 6.82 -14.75
C VAL A 209 2.49 7.19 -14.00
N ILE A 210 2.47 7.07 -12.66
CA ILE A 210 1.31 7.38 -11.84
C ILE A 210 0.97 8.86 -11.92
N GLU A 211 1.96 9.75 -11.76
CA GLU A 211 1.76 11.20 -11.89
C GLU A 211 1.15 11.54 -13.27
N ARG A 212 1.70 10.93 -14.33
CA ARG A 212 1.19 11.14 -15.67
C ARG A 212 -0.23 10.59 -15.87
N LEU A 213 -0.53 9.41 -15.32
CA LEU A 213 -1.89 8.86 -15.32
C LEU A 213 -2.89 9.81 -14.65
N LEU A 214 -2.56 10.32 -13.45
CA LEU A 214 -3.39 11.26 -12.72
C LEU A 214 -3.61 12.57 -13.48
N SER A 215 -2.61 13.02 -14.25
CA SER A 215 -2.70 14.24 -15.07
C SER A 215 -3.53 14.07 -16.35
N ARG A 216 -3.67 12.84 -16.87
CA ARG A 216 -4.31 12.55 -18.17
C ARG A 216 -5.71 12.01 -18.04
N VAL A 217 -5.98 11.22 -17.00
CA VAL A 217 -7.33 10.73 -16.71
C VAL A 217 -8.09 11.86 -16.03
N ALA A 218 -9.10 12.37 -16.71
CA ALA A 218 -9.85 13.54 -16.25
C ALA A 218 -10.48 13.28 -14.87
N THR A 219 -10.26 14.20 -13.94
CA THR A 219 -11.08 14.33 -12.75
C THR A 219 -12.40 15.01 -13.13
N VAL A 220 -13.50 14.57 -12.52
CA VAL A 220 -14.85 15.08 -12.85
C VAL A 220 -15.17 16.37 -12.10
#